data_AF-A0A3N2FZB2-F1
#
_entry.id   AF-A0A3N2FZB2-F1
#
_cell.length_a   1.000
_cell.length_b   1.000
_cell.length_c   1.000
_cell.angle_alpha   90.00
_cell.angle_beta   90.00
_cell.angle_gamma   90.00
#
_symmetry.space_group_name_H-M   'P 1'
#
loop_
_entity.id
_entity.type
_entity.pdbx_description
1 polymer ?
#
loop_
_entity_poly.entity_id
_entity_poly.type
_entity_poly.pdbx_seq_one_letter_code
_entity_poly.pdbx_strand_id
1 'polypeptide(L)'
;MQWWNEFVTWVQTAEGRQSVFVGALVLLAVIVGVIVAALVLRSAIARLIRQQEHERKNAVIATLIDAAVDASAWNVLSQSERILSDRAAAQAETHLRLLPVKGSGVAANWAAHELADLKHTSSTGGYQTQASVGEFRDRLVLWRDKPNRARKAFLADLERWRFSETSRPEATKTTGSTEGSSDRAPEPVRTTPAAAAATPVVVGAGSSTEPTAAFERPSTPTIVLPPASDGPHNDETRRLLADVDRLDVPSRERPVEELPPVEQRAPSTEADSAEEPDESSAERDQSAATTRTAE
;
A
#
# COMPACT_ATOMS: atom_id res chain seq x y z
N MET A 1 62.23 22.63 9.22
CA MET A 1 62.45 22.44 10.68
C MET A 1 62.54 23.76 11.43
N GLN A 2 63.23 24.79 10.92
CA GLN A 2 63.32 26.12 11.59
C GLN A 2 61.96 26.79 11.84
N TRP A 3 61.05 26.76 10.87
CA TRP A 3 59.69 27.34 11.01
C TRP A 3 58.88 26.78 12.19
N TRP A 4 59.09 25.51 12.55
CA TRP A 4 58.39 24.84 13.63
C TRP A 4 58.92 25.30 14.98
N ASN A 5 60.24 25.43 15.10
CA ASN A 5 60.87 25.98 16.31
C ASN A 5 60.50 27.46 16.48
N GLU A 6 60.51 28.25 15.41
CA GLU A 6 60.08 29.66 15.44
C GLU A 6 58.63 29.78 15.92
N PHE A 7 57.72 28.96 15.41
CA PHE A 7 56.33 28.91 15.86
C PHE A 7 56.21 28.54 17.36
N VAL A 8 56.92 27.51 17.82
CA VAL A 8 56.87 27.07 19.23
C VAL A 8 57.44 28.15 20.15
N THR A 9 58.54 28.80 19.78
CA THR A 9 59.12 29.89 20.58
C THR A 9 58.23 31.12 20.64
N TRP A 10 57.59 31.48 19.51
CA TRP A 10 56.60 32.55 19.47
C TRP A 10 55.37 32.21 20.34
N VAL A 11 54.85 30.99 20.27
CA VAL A 11 53.72 30.55 21.10
C VAL A 11 54.01 30.70 22.59
N GLN A 12 55.26 30.56 23.03
CA GLN A 12 55.63 30.72 24.45
C GLN A 12 55.66 32.18 24.91
N THR A 13 55.70 33.15 23.99
CA THR A 13 55.58 34.59 24.34
C THR A 13 54.18 34.93 24.87
N ALA A 14 54.04 36.07 25.56
CA ALA A 14 52.75 36.50 26.11
C ALA A 14 51.70 36.76 25.01
N GLU A 15 52.10 37.43 23.93
CA GLU A 15 51.23 37.71 22.77
C GLU A 15 50.87 36.45 21.98
N GLY A 16 51.81 35.51 21.83
CA GLY A 16 51.57 34.22 21.16
C GLY A 16 50.56 33.36 21.90
N ARG A 17 50.69 33.22 23.23
CA ARG A 17 49.71 32.49 24.07
C ARG A 17 48.31 33.07 23.98
N GLN A 18 48.18 34.40 24.04
CA GLN A 18 46.88 35.06 23.96
C GLN A 18 46.19 34.80 22.61
N SER A 19 46.94 34.89 21.51
CA SER A 19 46.41 34.64 20.16
C SER A 19 45.98 33.18 19.97
N VAL A 20 46.79 32.22 20.43
CA VAL A 20 46.44 30.79 20.39
C VAL A 20 45.21 30.49 21.24
N PHE A 21 45.09 31.10 22.42
CA PHE A 21 43.93 30.92 23.28
C PHE A 21 42.63 31.42 22.62
N VAL A 22 42.66 32.61 22.01
CA VAL A 22 41.50 33.14 21.27
C VAL A 22 41.17 32.24 20.08
N GLY A 23 42.17 31.80 19.31
CA GLY A 23 41.96 30.86 18.21
C GLY A 23 41.35 29.53 18.67
N ALA A 24 41.84 28.98 19.78
CA ALA A 24 41.31 27.75 20.38
C ALA A 24 39.87 27.94 20.87
N LEU A 25 39.53 29.09 21.47
CA LEU A 25 38.16 29.41 21.87
C LEU A 25 37.22 29.53 20.67
N VAL A 26 37.65 30.19 19.58
CA VAL A 26 36.85 30.28 18.35
C VAL A 26 36.64 28.89 17.75
N LEU A 27 37.70 28.08 17.67
CA LEU A 27 37.59 26.71 17.17
C LEU A 27 36.63 25.87 18.03
N LEU A 28 36.73 25.98 19.35
CA LEU A 28 35.81 25.31 20.27
C LEU A 28 34.37 25.78 20.08
N ALA A 29 34.15 27.10 19.92
CA ALA A 29 32.82 27.65 19.67
C ALA A 29 32.22 27.12 18.35
N VAL A 30 33.03 27.02 17.29
CA VAL A 30 32.61 26.43 16.01
C VAL A 30 32.27 24.95 16.18
N ILE A 31 33.11 24.17 16.87
CA ILE A 31 32.86 22.74 17.12
C ILE A 31 31.56 22.55 17.89
N VAL A 32 31.36 23.32 18.97
CA VAL A 32 30.12 23.26 19.75
C VAL A 32 28.93 23.67 18.89
N GLY A 33 29.05 24.72 18.08
CA GLY A 33 28.01 25.15 17.14
C GLY A 33 27.60 24.04 16.17
N VAL A 34 28.57 23.34 15.58
CA VAL A 34 28.33 22.20 14.67
C VAL A 34 27.67 21.04 15.41
N ILE A 35 28.12 20.71 16.63
CA ILE A 35 27.52 19.64 17.44
C ILE A 35 26.06 19.94 17.76
N VAL A 36 25.77 21.17 18.23
CA VAL A 36 24.41 21.59 18.55
C VAL A 36 23.52 21.57 17.31
N ALA A 37 24.00 22.12 16.18
CA ALA A 37 23.26 22.10 14.93
C ALA A 37 22.95 20.66 14.47
N ALA A 38 23.93 19.75 14.56
CA ALA A 38 23.74 18.35 14.22
C ALA A 38 22.73 17.64 15.13
N LEU A 39 22.74 17.91 16.44
CA LEU A 39 21.79 17.35 17.39
C LEU A 39 20.36 17.82 17.13
N VAL A 40 20.17 19.11 16.84
CA VAL A 40 18.86 19.68 16.49
C VAL A 40 18.34 19.02 15.21
N LEU A 41 19.16 18.97 14.16
CA LEU A 41 18.78 18.35 12.90
C LEU A 41 18.39 16.87 13.08
N ARG A 42 19.20 16.10 13.83
CA ARG A 42 18.92 14.70 14.14
C ARG A 42 17.61 14.55 14.91
N SER A 43 17.33 15.44 15.86
CA SER A 43 16.10 15.40 16.65
C SER A 43 14.86 15.72 15.81
N ALA A 44 14.96 16.67 14.89
CA ALA A 44 13.89 17.07 13.98
C ALA A 44 13.54 15.93 13.01
N ILE A 45 14.55 15.30 12.39
CA ILE A 45 14.35 14.15 11.50
C ILE A 45 13.72 12.98 12.27
N ALA A 46 14.24 12.67 13.46
CA ALA A 46 13.70 11.59 14.28
C ALA A 46 12.25 11.86 14.71
N ARG A 47 11.89 13.12 14.98
CA ARG A 47 10.51 13.51 15.30
C ARG A 47 9.59 13.36 14.09
N LEU A 48 10.03 13.79 12.91
CA LEU A 48 9.27 13.66 11.67
C LEU A 48 8.99 12.19 11.32
N ILE A 49 10.00 11.31 11.43
CA ILE A 49 9.83 9.87 11.18
C ILE A 49 8.78 9.28 12.12
N ARG A 50 8.88 9.57 13.43
CA ARG A 50 7.89 9.09 14.41
C ARG A 50 6.48 9.59 14.08
N GLN A 51 6.34 10.86 13.71
CA GLN A 51 5.06 11.42 13.34
C GLN A 51 4.46 10.73 12.11
N GLN A 52 5.26 10.53 11.05
CA GLN A 52 4.86 9.80 9.84
C GLN A 52 4.44 8.36 10.15
N GLU A 53 5.13 7.67 11.06
CA GLU A 53 4.72 6.34 11.49
C GLU A 53 3.34 6.34 12.17
N HIS A 54 3.05 7.33 13.02
CA HIS A 54 1.76 7.44 13.68
C HIS A 54 0.64 7.76 12.68
N GLU A 55 0.90 8.66 11.74
CA GLU A 55 -0.03 9.01 10.67
C GLU A 55 -0.36 7.80 9.78
N ARG A 56 0.65 7.04 9.34
CA ARG A 56 0.45 5.82 8.55
C ARG A 56 -0.37 4.77 9.29
N LYS A 57 -0.09 4.55 10.59
CA LYS A 57 -0.87 3.61 11.42
C LYS A 57 -2.33 4.05 11.54
N ASN A 58 -2.56 5.34 11.79
CA ASN A 58 -3.91 5.90 11.90
C ASN A 58 -4.67 5.80 10.57
N ALA A 59 -4.02 6.09 9.45
CA ALA A 59 -4.63 6.00 8.12
C ALA A 59 -5.09 4.57 7.82
N VAL A 60 -4.24 3.57 8.06
CA VAL A 60 -4.61 2.15 7.84
C VAL A 60 -5.75 1.71 8.74
N ILE A 61 -5.74 2.12 10.02
CA ILE A 61 -6.82 1.80 10.95
C ILE A 61 -8.13 2.44 10.48
N ALA A 62 -8.11 3.70 10.03
CA ALA A 62 -9.28 4.36 9.48
C ALA A 62 -9.84 3.62 8.26
N THR A 63 -8.98 3.23 7.30
CA THR A 63 -9.42 2.46 6.12
C THR A 63 -9.98 1.08 6.49
N LEU A 64 -9.48 0.47 7.56
CA LEU A 64 -9.93 -0.84 7.99
C LEU A 64 -11.27 -0.77 8.76
N ILE A 65 -11.48 0.31 9.51
CA ILE A 65 -12.78 0.59 10.15
C ILE A 65 -13.83 0.90 9.09
N ASP A 66 -13.48 1.66 8.04
CA ASP A 66 -14.36 1.93 6.91
C ASP A 66 -14.78 0.62 6.21
N ALA A 67 -13.81 -0.25 5.91
CA ALA A 67 -14.09 -1.59 5.39
C ALA A 67 -14.94 -2.46 6.34
N ALA A 68 -14.82 -2.31 7.66
CA ALA A 68 -15.65 -3.01 8.63
C ALA A 68 -17.09 -2.48 8.65
N VAL A 69 -17.30 -1.18 8.43
CA VAL A 69 -18.63 -0.59 8.27
C VAL A 69 -19.29 -1.13 7.01
N ASP A 70 -18.59 -1.15 5.87
CA ASP A 70 -19.12 -1.75 4.64
C ASP A 70 -19.42 -3.25 4.80
N ALA A 71 -18.54 -3.98 5.49
CA ALA A 71 -18.76 -5.39 5.84
C ALA A 71 -20.01 -5.59 6.70
N SER A 72 -20.27 -4.68 7.65
CA SER A 72 -21.47 -4.73 8.49
C SER A 72 -22.77 -4.48 7.72
N ALA A 73 -22.69 -3.73 6.62
CA ALA A 73 -23.81 -3.39 5.74
C ALA A 73 -23.89 -4.30 4.49
N TRP A 74 -23.05 -5.33 4.41
CA TRP A 74 -22.84 -6.14 3.20
C TRP A 74 -24.11 -6.65 2.53
N ASN A 75 -25.12 -7.06 3.32
CA ASN A 75 -26.38 -7.57 2.81
C ASN A 75 -27.22 -6.51 2.05
N VAL A 76 -27.03 -5.22 2.37
CA VAL A 76 -27.77 -4.09 1.78
C VAL A 76 -27.03 -3.49 0.56
N LEU A 77 -25.72 -3.72 0.44
CA LEU A 77 -24.93 -3.27 -0.71
C LEU A 77 -25.35 -3.96 -2.01
N SER A 78 -25.33 -3.21 -3.11
CA SER A 78 -25.46 -3.75 -4.47
C SER A 78 -24.24 -4.58 -4.88
N GLN A 79 -24.39 -5.40 -5.93
CA GLN A 79 -23.29 -6.25 -6.40
C GLN A 79 -22.05 -5.45 -6.84
N SER A 80 -22.22 -4.29 -7.46
CA SER A 80 -21.11 -3.40 -7.83
C SER A 80 -20.39 -2.82 -6.62
N GLU A 81 -21.14 -2.40 -5.59
CA GLU A 81 -20.56 -1.85 -4.35
C GLU A 81 -19.81 -2.93 -3.56
N ARG A 82 -20.31 -4.17 -3.55
CA ARG A 82 -19.63 -5.31 -2.91
C ARG A 82 -18.23 -5.56 -3.48
N ILE A 83 -18.06 -5.47 -4.80
CA ILE A 83 -16.75 -5.66 -5.44
C ILE A 83 -15.78 -4.54 -5.04
N LEU A 84 -16.27 -3.29 -4.97
CA LEU A 84 -15.46 -2.15 -4.53
C LEU A 84 -15.07 -2.27 -3.06
N SER A 85 -16.01 -2.67 -2.21
CA SER A 85 -15.77 -2.90 -0.78
C SER A 85 -14.76 -4.03 -0.55
N ASP A 86 -14.87 -5.15 -1.27
CA ASP A 86 -13.89 -6.24 -1.18
C ASP A 86 -12.48 -5.79 -1.61
N ARG A 87 -12.38 -4.97 -2.66
CA ARG A 87 -11.10 -4.40 -3.08
C ARG A 87 -10.54 -3.45 -2.03
N ALA A 88 -11.36 -2.58 -1.45
CA ALA A 88 -10.96 -1.65 -0.39
C ALA A 88 -10.49 -2.41 0.86
N ALA A 89 -11.20 -3.46 1.27
CA ALA A 89 -10.81 -4.33 2.37
C ALA A 89 -9.47 -5.03 2.11
N ALA A 90 -9.27 -5.61 0.92
CA ALA A 90 -8.02 -6.26 0.54
C ALA A 90 -6.83 -5.27 0.49
N GLN A 91 -7.07 -4.04 0.02
CA GLN A 91 -6.05 -2.98 0.03
C GLN A 91 -5.70 -2.57 1.46
N ALA A 92 -6.69 -2.32 2.32
CA ALA A 92 -6.48 -1.97 3.73
C ALA A 92 -5.70 -3.07 4.48
N GLU A 93 -6.02 -4.34 4.23
CA GLU A 93 -5.28 -5.47 4.80
C GLU A 93 -3.83 -5.53 4.31
N THR A 94 -3.61 -5.32 3.00
CA THR A 94 -2.27 -5.27 2.42
C THR A 94 -1.44 -4.16 3.05
N HIS A 95 -2.01 -2.96 3.19
CA HIS A 95 -1.35 -1.84 3.86
C HIS A 95 -1.06 -2.14 5.34
N LEU A 96 -1.96 -2.86 6.02
CA LEU A 96 -1.73 -3.33 7.40
C LEU A 96 -0.54 -4.28 7.48
N ARG A 97 -0.39 -5.24 6.56
CA ARG A 97 0.75 -6.16 6.53
C ARG A 97 2.08 -5.46 6.28
N LEU A 98 2.08 -4.41 5.46
CA LEU A 98 3.27 -3.64 5.10
C LEU A 98 3.71 -2.64 6.18
N LEU A 99 2.91 -2.44 7.24
CA LEU A 99 3.29 -1.55 8.34
C LEU A 99 4.52 -2.11 9.08
N PRO A 100 5.55 -1.26 9.37
CA PRO A 100 6.73 -1.65 10.14
C PRO A 100 6.42 -1.70 11.64
N VAL A 101 5.42 -2.50 12.03
CA VAL A 101 4.96 -2.66 13.41
C VAL A 101 4.99 -4.14 13.79
N LYS A 102 5.44 -4.42 15.02
CA LYS A 102 5.45 -5.78 15.55
C LYS A 102 4.05 -6.38 15.53
N GLY A 103 3.91 -7.54 14.89
CA GLY A 103 2.62 -8.23 14.81
C GLY A 103 1.64 -7.66 13.79
N SER A 104 2.08 -6.82 12.85
CA SER A 104 1.25 -6.33 11.74
C SER A 104 0.59 -7.47 10.95
N GLY A 105 1.36 -8.50 10.58
CA GLY A 105 0.83 -9.69 9.88
C GLY A 105 -0.19 -10.47 10.72
N VAL A 106 -0.02 -10.53 12.04
CA VAL A 106 -0.99 -11.18 12.94
C VAL A 106 -2.28 -10.36 13.00
N ALA A 107 -2.15 -9.04 13.15
CA ALA A 107 -3.30 -8.13 13.15
C ALA A 107 -4.06 -8.19 11.82
N ALA A 108 -3.36 -8.33 10.69
CA ALA A 108 -3.96 -8.50 9.37
C ALA A 108 -4.76 -9.81 9.27
N ASN A 109 -4.18 -10.94 9.69
CA ASN A 109 -4.91 -12.22 9.69
C ASN A 109 -6.13 -12.19 10.61
N TRP A 110 -5.99 -11.58 11.79
CA TRP A 110 -7.09 -11.39 12.72
C TRP A 110 -8.19 -10.51 12.12
N ALA A 111 -7.82 -9.38 11.51
CA ALA A 111 -8.77 -8.48 10.89
C ALA A 111 -9.48 -9.12 9.70
N ALA A 112 -8.78 -9.88 8.85
CA ALA A 112 -9.41 -10.59 7.74
C ALA A 112 -10.50 -11.57 8.22
N HIS A 113 -10.25 -12.28 9.32
CA HIS A 113 -11.23 -13.16 9.91
C HIS A 113 -12.41 -12.39 10.51
N GLU A 114 -12.15 -11.32 11.26
CA GLU A 114 -13.23 -10.50 11.84
C GLU A 114 -14.09 -9.83 10.76
N LEU A 115 -13.49 -9.31 9.68
CA LEU A 115 -14.24 -8.76 8.55
C LEU A 115 -15.13 -9.82 7.89
N ALA A 116 -14.64 -11.05 7.74
CA ALA A 116 -15.44 -12.15 7.22
C ALA A 116 -16.62 -12.49 8.15
N ASP A 117 -16.40 -12.47 9.47
CA ASP A 117 -17.45 -12.70 10.46
C ASP A 117 -18.49 -11.54 10.49
N LEU A 118 -18.04 -10.29 10.33
CA LEU A 118 -18.91 -9.12 10.17
C LEU A 118 -19.80 -9.25 8.92
N LYS A 119 -19.22 -9.68 7.79
CA LYS A 119 -19.98 -9.96 6.56
C LYS A 119 -21.03 -11.04 6.80
N HIS A 120 -20.68 -12.10 7.52
CA HIS A 120 -21.61 -13.19 7.82
C HIS A 120 -22.76 -12.72 8.73
N THR A 121 -22.43 -12.00 9.81
CA THR A 121 -23.41 -11.50 10.79
C THR A 121 -24.25 -10.32 10.28
N SER A 122 -23.84 -9.63 9.21
CA SER A 122 -24.62 -8.59 8.53
C SER A 122 -26.02 -9.05 8.09
N SER A 123 -26.18 -10.34 7.82
CA SER A 123 -27.44 -10.95 7.41
C SER A 123 -28.42 -11.16 8.58
N THR A 124 -27.91 -11.26 9.81
CA THR A 124 -28.67 -11.78 10.97
C THR A 124 -29.20 -10.69 11.91
N GLY A 125 -28.68 -9.46 11.86
CA GLY A 125 -29.32 -8.32 12.53
C GLY A 125 -28.38 -7.20 12.98
N GLY A 126 -28.68 -5.97 12.57
CA GLY A 126 -27.76 -4.83 12.62
C GLY A 126 -27.28 -4.38 14.01
N TYR A 127 -28.04 -4.55 15.10
CA TYR A 127 -27.59 -4.06 16.42
C TYR A 127 -26.35 -4.79 16.94
N GLN A 128 -26.29 -6.11 16.77
CA GLN A 128 -25.12 -6.89 17.17
C GLN A 128 -23.93 -6.62 16.25
N THR A 129 -24.18 -6.43 14.95
CA THR A 129 -23.15 -6.10 13.98
C THR A 129 -22.53 -4.71 14.25
N GLN A 130 -23.32 -3.72 14.68
CA GLN A 130 -22.78 -2.40 15.05
C GLN A 130 -21.93 -2.46 16.32
N ALA A 131 -22.32 -3.30 17.30
CA ALA A 131 -21.51 -3.52 18.50
C ALA A 131 -20.17 -4.19 18.18
N SER A 132 -20.16 -5.20 17.28
CA SER A 132 -18.93 -5.87 16.85
C SER A 132 -18.02 -4.96 16.03
N VAL A 133 -18.55 -4.04 15.21
CA VAL A 133 -17.76 -2.98 14.56
C VAL A 133 -17.08 -2.08 15.61
N GLY A 134 -17.79 -1.74 16.69
CA GLY A 134 -17.22 -1.00 17.82
C GLY A 134 -16.07 -1.74 18.51
N GLU A 135 -16.25 -3.03 18.79
CA GLU A 135 -15.19 -3.87 19.38
C GLU A 135 -13.98 -4.00 18.43
N PHE A 136 -14.24 -4.21 17.14
CA PHE A 136 -13.21 -4.29 16.12
C PHE A 136 -12.34 -3.03 16.12
N ARG A 137 -12.96 -1.84 16.08
CA ARG A 137 -12.28 -0.55 16.19
C ARG A 137 -11.44 -0.47 17.46
N ASP A 138 -12.04 -0.78 18.61
CA ASP A 138 -11.38 -0.60 19.90
C ASP A 138 -10.16 -1.53 20.05
N ARG A 139 -10.22 -2.74 19.47
CA ARG A 139 -9.08 -3.66 19.40
C ARG A 139 -7.98 -3.17 18.47
N LEU A 140 -8.31 -2.54 17.34
CA LEU A 140 -7.32 -1.89 16.46
C LEU A 140 -6.66 -0.68 17.12
N VAL A 141 -7.43 0.12 17.86
CA VAL A 141 -6.90 1.24 18.66
C VAL A 141 -5.98 0.72 19.77
N LEU A 142 -6.37 -0.36 20.46
CA LEU A 142 -5.51 -1.01 21.43
C LEU A 142 -4.21 -1.53 20.80
N TRP A 143 -4.29 -2.07 19.57
CA TRP A 143 -3.11 -2.50 18.83
C TRP A 143 -2.20 -1.34 18.44
N ARG A 144 -2.76 -0.22 18.00
CA ARG A 144 -2.00 1.00 17.73
C ARG A 144 -1.21 1.46 18.95
N ASP A 145 -1.87 1.50 20.10
CA ASP A 145 -1.29 2.05 21.34
C ASP A 145 -0.34 1.04 22.01
N LYS A 146 -0.66 -0.26 21.95
CA LYS A 146 0.07 -1.35 22.62
C LYS A 146 0.17 -2.59 21.73
N PRO A 147 0.99 -2.55 20.65
CA PRO A 147 1.03 -3.62 19.64
C PRO A 147 1.46 -4.98 20.21
N ASN A 148 2.36 -4.99 21.19
CA ASN A 148 2.81 -6.24 21.83
C ASN A 148 1.70 -6.93 22.64
N ARG A 149 0.82 -6.15 23.29
CA ARG A 149 -0.28 -6.70 24.09
C ARG A 149 -1.40 -7.17 23.18
N ALA A 150 -1.78 -6.35 22.21
CA ALA A 150 -2.81 -6.69 21.24
C ALA A 150 -2.42 -7.90 20.38
N ARG A 151 -1.15 -8.02 19.98
CA ARG A 151 -0.65 -9.22 19.28
C ARG A 151 -0.97 -10.52 20.04
N LYS A 152 -0.79 -10.53 21.37
CA LYS A 152 -1.10 -11.72 22.19
C LYS A 152 -2.59 -12.02 22.19
N ALA A 153 -3.43 -10.98 22.30
CA ALA A 153 -4.88 -11.14 22.22
C ALA A 153 -5.31 -11.70 20.85
N PHE A 154 -4.81 -11.10 19.75
CA PHE A 154 -5.09 -11.57 18.39
C PHE A 154 -4.63 -13.00 18.15
N LEU A 155 -3.47 -13.40 18.65
CA LEU A 155 -3.04 -14.80 18.55
C LEU A 155 -3.97 -15.74 19.32
N ALA A 156 -4.40 -15.36 20.53
CA ALA A 156 -5.33 -16.15 21.31
C ALA A 156 -6.70 -16.27 20.61
N ASP A 157 -7.17 -15.22 19.94
CA ASP A 157 -8.40 -15.26 19.14
C ASP A 157 -8.25 -16.18 17.92
N LEU A 158 -7.17 -16.02 17.15
CA LEU A 158 -6.87 -16.86 15.99
C LEU A 158 -6.76 -18.35 16.40
N GLU A 159 -6.13 -18.62 17.53
CA GLU A 159 -6.01 -19.97 18.08
C GLU A 159 -7.38 -20.53 18.50
N ARG A 160 -8.20 -19.73 19.19
CA ARG A 160 -9.59 -20.10 19.54
C ARG A 160 -10.40 -20.44 18.29
N TRP A 161 -10.33 -19.62 17.24
CA TRP A 161 -11.05 -19.86 15.99
C TRP A 161 -10.57 -21.12 15.29
N ARG A 162 -9.25 -21.34 15.23
CA ARG A 162 -8.66 -22.57 14.66
C ARG A 162 -9.17 -23.84 15.33
N PHE A 163 -9.30 -23.82 16.67
CA PHE A 163 -9.83 -24.95 17.42
C PHE A 163 -11.34 -25.12 17.26
N SER A 164 -12.08 -24.01 17.16
CA SER A 164 -13.53 -24.02 16.94
C SER A 164 -13.88 -24.64 15.58
N GLU A 165 -13.08 -24.32 14.55
CA GLU A 165 -13.25 -24.86 13.20
C GLU A 165 -12.86 -26.34 13.09
N THR A 166 -11.80 -26.76 13.79
CA THR A 166 -11.38 -28.18 13.87
C THR A 166 -12.37 -29.05 14.67
N SER A 167 -13.13 -28.46 15.60
CA SER A 167 -14.10 -29.17 16.44
C SER A 167 -15.48 -29.32 15.78
N ARG A 168 -15.68 -28.73 14.58
CA ARG A 168 -16.88 -28.97 13.77
C ARG A 168 -16.76 -30.35 13.13
N PRO A 169 -17.63 -31.34 13.45
CA PRO A 169 -17.57 -32.63 12.79
C PRO A 169 -17.72 -32.42 11.28
N GLU A 170 -16.80 -33.01 10.51
CA GLU A 170 -16.76 -33.00 9.04
C GLU A 170 -18.15 -33.31 8.49
N ALA A 171 -18.86 -32.28 8.02
CA ALA A 171 -19.93 -32.46 7.05
C ALA A 171 -19.24 -32.76 5.72
N THR A 172 -18.92 -34.05 5.55
CA THR A 172 -18.68 -34.78 4.31
C THR A 172 -18.17 -33.92 3.15
N LYS A 173 -16.84 -33.91 2.95
CA LYS A 173 -16.25 -33.67 1.63
C LYS A 173 -16.88 -34.63 0.61
N THR A 174 -17.75 -34.13 -0.25
CA THR A 174 -18.04 -34.77 -1.53
C THR A 174 -16.81 -34.61 -2.42
N THR A 175 -15.93 -35.60 -2.36
CA THR A 175 -14.99 -35.92 -3.44
C THR A 175 -15.81 -36.26 -4.69
N GLY A 176 -15.77 -35.37 -5.68
CA GLY A 176 -16.38 -35.56 -6.99
C GLY A 176 -15.43 -35.11 -8.08
N SER A 177 -14.34 -35.85 -8.28
CA SER A 177 -13.59 -35.83 -9.52
C SER A 177 -14.47 -36.41 -10.62
N THR A 178 -14.81 -35.64 -11.65
CA THR A 178 -15.10 -36.18 -13.00
C THR A 178 -14.83 -35.08 -14.03
N GLU A 179 -13.58 -35.04 -14.46
CA GLU A 179 -13.19 -34.63 -15.81
C GLU A 179 -13.62 -35.75 -16.77
N GLY A 180 -14.27 -35.42 -17.90
CA GLY A 180 -14.24 -36.28 -19.10
C GLY A 180 -15.58 -36.68 -19.75
N SER A 181 -15.94 -35.92 -20.78
CA SER A 181 -16.29 -36.40 -22.14
C SER A 181 -17.71 -36.91 -22.50
N SER A 182 -18.37 -36.06 -23.30
CA SER A 182 -18.93 -36.31 -24.65
C SER A 182 -20.27 -37.03 -24.90
N ASP A 183 -20.98 -36.40 -25.84
CA ASP A 183 -22.06 -36.88 -26.73
C ASP A 183 -23.47 -37.14 -26.18
N ARG A 184 -24.34 -36.12 -26.28
CA ARG A 184 -25.56 -36.25 -27.09
C ARG A 184 -26.22 -34.92 -27.47
N ALA A 185 -26.12 -34.55 -28.75
CA ALA A 185 -27.10 -33.74 -29.49
C ALA A 185 -27.48 -34.51 -30.77
N PRO A 186 -28.70 -34.36 -31.31
CA PRO A 186 -29.06 -33.21 -32.18
C PRO A 186 -30.46 -32.61 -31.84
N GLU A 187 -30.63 -31.29 -31.69
CA GLU A 187 -31.02 -30.24 -32.70
C GLU A 187 -32.49 -30.33 -33.21
N PRO A 188 -33.15 -29.25 -33.69
CA PRO A 188 -32.80 -27.82 -33.70
C PRO A 188 -33.96 -26.84 -33.36
N VAL A 189 -33.65 -25.63 -32.85
CA VAL A 189 -34.40 -24.40 -33.23
C VAL A 189 -33.40 -23.30 -33.50
N ARG A 190 -33.41 -22.85 -34.75
CA ARG A 190 -32.58 -21.80 -35.33
C ARG A 190 -32.91 -20.43 -34.74
N THR A 191 -31.89 -19.63 -34.45
CA THR A 191 -31.83 -18.24 -34.91
C THR A 191 -30.38 -17.74 -34.92
N THR A 192 -30.03 -17.16 -36.07
CA THR A 192 -28.71 -16.77 -36.57
C THR A 192 -28.09 -15.58 -35.82
N PRO A 193 -26.75 -15.45 -35.73
CA PRO A 193 -26.08 -14.34 -35.05
C PRO A 193 -25.91 -13.10 -35.93
N ALA A 194 -25.95 -11.91 -35.33
CA ALA A 194 -25.54 -10.66 -35.95
C ALA A 194 -24.59 -9.89 -35.01
N ALA A 195 -23.35 -9.73 -35.46
CA ALA A 195 -22.38 -8.80 -34.91
C ALA A 195 -22.65 -7.38 -35.45
N ALA A 196 -22.67 -6.36 -34.60
CA ALA A 196 -22.44 -4.97 -35.00
C ALA A 196 -22.12 -4.07 -33.79
N ALA A 197 -20.88 -3.57 -33.79
CA ALA A 197 -20.44 -2.20 -33.50
C ALA A 197 -20.93 -1.46 -32.23
N ALA A 198 -19.94 -1.09 -31.43
CA ALA A 198 -19.99 -0.02 -30.44
C ALA A 198 -20.37 1.34 -31.06
N THR A 199 -21.24 2.09 -30.39
CA THR A 199 -21.38 3.53 -30.56
C THR A 199 -21.46 4.21 -29.18
N PRO A 200 -20.83 5.38 -29.01
CA PRO A 200 -20.82 6.10 -27.73
C PRO A 200 -22.16 6.81 -27.50
N VAL A 201 -22.76 6.63 -26.33
CA VAL A 201 -23.94 7.39 -25.89
C VAL A 201 -23.49 8.75 -25.38
N VAL A 202 -23.87 9.79 -26.12
CA VAL A 202 -23.79 11.21 -25.76
C VAL A 202 -24.83 11.50 -24.68
N VAL A 203 -24.38 12.10 -23.57
CA VAL A 203 -25.23 12.61 -22.50
C VAL A 203 -25.93 13.88 -22.99
N GLY A 204 -27.25 13.78 -23.18
CA GLY A 204 -28.15 14.91 -23.45
C GLY A 204 -28.93 15.27 -22.18
N ALA A 205 -28.83 16.54 -21.77
CA ALA A 205 -29.65 17.14 -20.73
C ALA A 205 -31.14 17.16 -21.11
N GLY A 206 -32.01 16.88 -20.15
CA GLY A 206 -33.46 17.00 -20.30
C GLY A 206 -34.14 17.08 -18.93
N SER A 207 -34.68 18.25 -18.63
CA SER A 207 -35.30 18.65 -17.36
C SER A 207 -36.63 17.94 -17.07
N SER A 208 -36.82 17.68 -15.77
CA SER A 208 -38.05 17.64 -14.96
C SER A 208 -39.40 17.22 -15.56
N THR A 209 -40.05 16.24 -14.92
CA THR A 209 -41.45 16.33 -14.42
C THR A 209 -41.69 15.24 -13.36
N GLU A 210 -41.97 15.63 -12.12
CA GLU A 210 -42.57 14.78 -11.05
C GLU A 210 -44.11 14.75 -11.17
N PRO A 211 -44.79 13.73 -10.61
CA PRO A 211 -45.40 13.94 -9.29
C PRO A 211 -45.35 12.74 -8.32
N THR A 212 -44.85 13.03 -7.12
CA THR A 212 -45.33 12.70 -5.77
C THR A 212 -45.80 11.27 -5.41
N ALA A 213 -44.98 10.59 -4.60
CA ALA A 213 -45.45 9.76 -3.49
C ALA A 213 -44.57 9.99 -2.25
N ALA A 214 -45.21 10.36 -1.14
CA ALA A 214 -44.61 10.82 0.09
C ALA A 214 -43.83 9.71 0.83
N PHE A 215 -42.56 10.00 1.14
CA PHE A 215 -41.85 9.43 2.29
C PHE A 215 -41.10 10.57 3.00
N GLU A 216 -41.44 10.76 4.27
CA GLU A 216 -40.91 11.79 5.16
C GLU A 216 -39.44 11.47 5.50
N ARG A 217 -38.50 12.26 4.97
CA ARG A 217 -37.09 12.23 5.38
C ARG A 217 -36.90 13.06 6.64
N PRO A 218 -36.05 12.63 7.60
CA PRO A 218 -35.56 13.53 8.63
C PRO A 218 -34.79 14.69 7.98
N SER A 219 -35.06 15.91 8.44
CA SER A 219 -34.53 17.17 7.93
C SER A 219 -33.00 17.14 7.84
N THR A 220 -32.47 17.23 6.62
CA THR A 220 -31.09 17.67 6.38
C THR A 220 -30.90 19.05 6.98
N PRO A 221 -29.84 19.32 7.76
CA PRO A 221 -29.47 20.69 8.07
C PRO A 221 -29.11 21.39 6.76
N THR A 222 -29.96 22.33 6.35
CA THR A 222 -29.62 23.30 5.31
C THR A 222 -28.39 24.06 5.77
N ILE A 223 -27.24 23.73 5.19
CA ILE A 223 -26.06 24.60 5.28
C ILE A 223 -26.42 25.84 4.46
N VAL A 224 -26.86 26.89 5.14
CA VAL A 224 -26.90 28.24 4.58
C VAL A 224 -25.45 28.65 4.41
N LEU A 225 -24.96 28.61 3.16
CA LEU A 225 -23.68 29.21 2.82
C LEU A 225 -23.82 30.72 3.11
N PRO A 226 -22.97 31.32 3.97
CA PRO A 226 -23.01 32.77 4.17
C PRO A 226 -22.78 33.46 2.81
N PRO A 227 -23.43 34.59 2.52
CA PRO A 227 -23.09 35.37 1.33
C PRO A 227 -21.59 35.65 1.39
N ALA A 228 -20.91 35.42 0.26
CA ALA A 228 -19.49 35.68 0.11
C ALA A 228 -19.19 37.08 0.65
N SER A 229 -18.59 37.15 1.83
CA SER A 229 -18.09 38.41 2.33
C SER A 229 -16.90 38.75 1.46
N ASP A 230 -16.93 39.93 0.83
CA ASP A 230 -15.82 40.54 0.09
C ASP A 230 -14.68 40.90 1.06
N GLY A 231 -14.12 39.86 1.68
CA GLY A 231 -13.03 39.93 2.62
C GLY A 231 -11.70 39.61 1.94
N PRO A 232 -10.58 40.06 2.53
CA PRO A 232 -9.22 39.95 1.96
C PRO A 232 -8.76 38.51 1.64
N HIS A 233 -9.44 37.49 2.17
CA HIS A 233 -9.13 36.08 1.91
C HIS A 233 -9.51 35.60 0.49
N ASN A 234 -10.48 36.23 -0.16
CA ASN A 234 -10.81 35.91 -1.56
C ASN A 234 -9.73 36.41 -2.54
N ASP A 235 -9.10 37.53 -2.22
CA ASP A 235 -7.98 38.06 -3.02
C ASP A 235 -6.73 37.21 -2.88
N GLU A 236 -6.46 36.68 -1.69
CA GLU A 236 -5.36 35.75 -1.46
C GLU A 236 -5.58 34.43 -2.23
N THR A 237 -6.80 33.90 -2.23
CA THR A 237 -7.16 32.70 -3.00
C THR A 237 -7.00 32.94 -4.51
N ARG A 238 -7.45 34.10 -5.03
CA ARG A 238 -7.26 34.49 -6.43
C ARG A 238 -5.79 34.67 -6.81
N ARG A 239 -4.99 35.22 -5.89
CA ARG A 239 -3.56 35.44 -6.09
C ARG A 239 -2.79 34.13 -6.14
N LEU A 240 -3.15 33.17 -5.29
CA LEU A 240 -2.57 31.82 -5.31
C LEU A 240 -2.94 31.06 -6.59
N LEU A 241 -4.18 31.16 -7.05
CA LEU A 241 -4.61 30.60 -8.34
C LEU A 241 -3.86 31.23 -9.53
N ALA A 242 -3.66 32.55 -9.51
CA ALA A 242 -2.89 33.24 -10.53
C ALA A 242 -1.39 32.89 -10.50
N ASP A 243 -0.82 32.64 -9.33
CA ASP A 243 0.56 32.17 -9.20
C ASP A 243 0.73 30.73 -9.67
N VAL A 244 -0.28 29.86 -9.46
CA VAL A 244 -0.29 28.48 -10.00
C VAL A 244 -0.36 28.50 -11.53
N ASP A 245 -1.18 29.37 -12.12
CA ASP A 245 -1.25 29.57 -13.59
C ASP A 245 0.08 30.11 -14.14
N ARG A 246 0.83 30.90 -13.35
CA ARG A 246 2.17 31.39 -13.70
C ARG A 246 3.27 30.33 -13.60
N LEU A 247 3.02 29.28 -12.82
CA LEU A 247 3.92 28.16 -12.59
C LEU A 247 3.69 27.01 -13.58
N ASP A 248 2.86 27.20 -14.62
CA ASP A 248 2.75 26.29 -15.75
C ASP A 248 4.08 26.32 -16.53
N VAL A 249 5.02 25.49 -16.05
CA VAL A 249 6.27 25.19 -16.72
C VAL A 249 5.91 24.46 -18.00
N PRO A 250 6.24 24.97 -19.21
CA PRO A 250 5.99 24.23 -20.43
C PRO A 250 6.66 22.87 -20.29
N SER A 251 5.82 21.82 -20.34
CA SER A 251 6.27 20.45 -20.41
C SER A 251 7.34 20.39 -21.50
N ARG A 252 8.58 20.13 -21.07
CA ARG A 252 9.71 19.98 -21.97
C ARG A 252 9.42 18.76 -22.82
N GLU A 253 8.83 18.97 -23.99
CA GLU A 253 8.75 17.99 -25.05
C GLU A 253 10.16 17.45 -25.24
N ARG A 254 10.35 16.20 -24.80
CA ARG A 254 11.56 15.44 -25.09
C ARG A 254 11.51 15.24 -26.61
N PRO A 255 12.50 15.70 -27.39
CA PRO A 255 12.59 15.31 -28.78
C PRO A 255 12.58 13.78 -28.81
N VAL A 256 11.60 13.22 -29.52
CA VAL A 256 11.62 11.81 -29.90
C VAL A 256 12.88 11.66 -30.74
N GLU A 257 13.92 11.09 -30.15
CA GLU A 257 15.10 10.68 -30.87
C GLU A 257 14.66 9.58 -31.82
N GLU A 258 14.52 9.97 -33.07
CA GLU A 258 14.15 9.17 -34.22
C GLU A 258 15.14 8.00 -34.30
N LEU A 259 14.69 6.82 -33.86
CA LEU A 259 15.41 5.58 -34.08
C LEU A 259 15.72 5.46 -35.57
N PRO A 260 16.97 5.16 -35.97
CA PRO A 260 17.28 4.95 -37.38
C PRO A 260 16.42 3.79 -37.92
N PRO A 261 16.02 3.85 -39.20
CA PRO A 261 15.15 2.84 -39.78
C PRO A 261 15.79 1.46 -39.66
N VAL A 262 15.04 0.53 -39.07
CA VAL A 262 15.35 -0.90 -39.14
C VAL A 262 15.29 -1.29 -40.61
N GLU A 263 16.46 -1.37 -41.24
CA GLU A 263 16.61 -2.01 -42.55
C GLU A 263 16.09 -3.44 -42.41
N GLN A 264 14.90 -3.67 -42.98
CA GLN A 264 14.38 -5.00 -43.23
C GLN A 264 15.34 -5.69 -44.21
N ARG A 265 16.27 -6.46 -43.66
CA ARG A 265 17.08 -7.37 -44.47
C ARG A 265 16.18 -8.52 -44.91
N ALA A 266 15.76 -8.45 -46.17
CA ALA A 266 15.11 -9.53 -46.90
C ALA A 266 16.01 -10.80 -46.92
N PRO A 267 15.42 -12.01 -47.11
CA PRO A 267 16.12 -13.27 -46.98
C PRO A 267 16.97 -13.54 -48.22
N SER A 268 18.26 -13.74 -48.04
CA SER A 268 19.16 -14.25 -49.08
C SER A 268 19.78 -15.56 -48.62
N THR A 269 19.22 -16.62 -49.18
CA THR A 269 19.75 -17.94 -49.54
C THR A 269 21.27 -18.13 -49.48
N GLU A 270 21.66 -19.31 -48.97
CA GLU A 270 22.89 -20.10 -49.22
C GLU A 270 24.25 -19.41 -49.05
N ALA A 271 25.04 -19.87 -48.07
CA ALA A 271 25.99 -20.97 -48.29
C ALA A 271 27.05 -21.00 -47.18
N ASP A 272 27.20 -22.21 -46.63
CA ASP A 272 28.47 -22.86 -46.30
C ASP A 272 29.17 -22.58 -44.95
N SER A 273 29.58 -23.72 -44.38
CA SER A 273 30.61 -23.92 -43.35
C SER A 273 30.22 -23.71 -41.88
N ALA A 274 29.55 -24.72 -41.31
CA ALA A 274 29.69 -25.08 -39.90
C ALA A 274 30.37 -26.45 -39.82
N GLU A 275 31.65 -26.42 -39.50
CA GLU A 275 32.50 -27.56 -39.18
C GLU A 275 32.20 -27.96 -37.71
N GLU A 276 31.54 -29.09 -37.51
CA GLU A 276 31.53 -29.79 -36.22
C GLU A 276 32.83 -30.58 -36.06
N PRO A 277 33.26 -30.78 -34.81
CA PRO A 277 33.51 -32.16 -34.42
C PRO A 277 32.75 -32.53 -33.14
N ASP A 278 31.92 -33.56 -33.34
CA ASP A 278 31.50 -34.56 -32.38
C ASP A 278 32.72 -35.37 -31.90
N GLU A 279 32.83 -35.58 -30.59
CA GLU A 279 33.37 -36.80 -29.98
C GLU A 279 32.97 -36.80 -28.49
N SER A 280 31.92 -37.52 -28.12
CA SER A 280 31.89 -38.94 -27.77
C SER A 280 32.29 -39.24 -26.32
N SER A 281 31.26 -39.56 -25.53
CA SER A 281 31.13 -40.80 -24.77
C SER A 281 32.35 -41.38 -24.05
N ALA A 282 32.42 -41.15 -22.74
CA ALA A 282 32.82 -42.08 -21.66
C ALA A 282 32.80 -41.22 -20.38
N GLU A 283 32.20 -41.56 -19.25
CA GLU A 283 32.47 -42.75 -18.45
C GLU A 283 31.47 -42.70 -17.28
N ARG A 284 30.42 -43.51 -17.32
CA ARG A 284 29.51 -43.72 -16.19
C ARG A 284 29.34 -45.21 -16.00
N ASP A 285 30.31 -45.82 -15.32
CA ASP A 285 30.13 -46.94 -14.41
C ASP A 285 31.49 -47.44 -13.93
N GLN A 286 31.78 -47.25 -12.63
CA GLN A 286 32.40 -48.22 -11.70
C GLN A 286 33.11 -47.50 -10.55
N SER A 287 32.50 -47.53 -9.37
CA SER A 287 33.15 -48.12 -8.19
C SER A 287 32.18 -48.10 -7.00
N ALA A 288 31.54 -49.25 -6.80
CA ALA A 288 31.00 -49.63 -5.52
C ALA A 288 32.15 -50.12 -4.61
N ALA A 289 31.93 -49.93 -3.32
CA ALA A 289 32.29 -50.80 -2.20
C ALA A 289 33.47 -50.40 -1.27
N THR A 290 33.12 -50.50 0.02
CA THR A 290 33.97 -50.77 1.21
C THR A 290 34.67 -49.53 1.79
N THR A 291 34.47 -49.09 3.03
CA THR A 291 34.33 -49.80 4.32
C THR A 291 33.57 -48.93 5.34
N ARG A 292 32.57 -49.53 5.99
CA ARG A 292 31.98 -49.06 7.26
C ARG A 292 31.99 -50.25 8.23
N THR A 293 32.98 -50.30 9.13
CA THR A 293 32.92 -50.96 10.46
C THR A 293 34.25 -50.81 11.21
N ALA A 294 34.16 -50.29 12.44
CA ALA A 294 34.85 -50.74 13.67
C ALA A 294 34.40 -49.78 14.80
N GLU A 295 33.98 -50.11 16.03
CA GLU A 295 33.91 -51.33 16.87
C GLU A 295 34.86 -52.49 16.57
#